data_AF-A0A168LGW9-F1
#
_entry.id   AF-A0A168LGW9-F1
#
_cell.length_a   1.000
_cell.length_b   1.000
_cell.length_c   1.000
_cell.angle_alpha   90.00
_cell.angle_beta   90.00
_cell.angle_gamma   90.00
#
_symmetry.space_group_name_H-M   'P 1'
#
loop_
_entity.id
_entity.type
_entity.pdbx_description
1 polymer ?
#
loop_
_entity_poly.entity_id
_entity_poly.type
_entity_poly.pdbx_seq_one_letter_code
_entity_poly.pdbx_strand_id
1 'polypeptide(L)'
;MQPLLLFPALDSHLLKHPSQSAVFYVWTHLQVSGVALWTNLCASRTWHAVPLIAHSPSWFHLSLSLASLPTNQRYQYTLKYHHDGQEKWLGSVGENGAITIVAPPSLPPIPFIASPHVTLQANRRINNQSTRTTFKIDQGSHVIPLADVSNMHSYMALARKSSSWLVPVSGMARFEKDGRPWYFLIYMDNTGVVWVWWVKSTPFATGWLHVSSSVLELHTQGGHGVELFCGTTTSMDEDRIMAILGNNSKKQQEDGVMDTYLGYCTWNALGLDVNVALIDQALASLSDLVGYLIIDDGWQQQHDGRLTGFDADRGRFPLGLVGSLRYLKQHHPSLRSIGVWHALWGSWFGIDPSSLGKLYEPKVAALLDSKKPVGLVNHPAAFYKDFYQALAYSGVDFVKIDNQGAVDDLILATRHEIWHQYRLAATTAVEVSLSLFDRDDGFAIIAPSVGSSSRVSIRVEGEAE
;
A
#
# COMPACT_ATOMS: atom_id res chain seq x y z
N MET A 1 2.66 -28.34 -6.19
CA MET A 1 1.59 -27.44 -5.71
C MET A 1 0.78 -28.20 -4.67
N GLN A 2 0.46 -27.60 -3.52
CA GLN A 2 -0.46 -28.25 -2.58
C GLN A 2 -1.84 -28.42 -3.26
N PRO A 3 -2.51 -29.58 -3.13
CA PRO A 3 -3.77 -29.87 -3.81
C PRO A 3 -4.95 -28.98 -3.33
N LEU A 4 -4.79 -28.38 -2.16
CA LEU A 4 -5.77 -27.57 -1.45
C LEU A 4 -5.03 -26.45 -0.72
N LEU A 5 -5.61 -25.25 -0.74
CA LEU A 5 -5.21 -24.13 0.09
C LEU A 5 -6.18 -24.04 1.28
N LEU A 6 -5.67 -24.22 2.49
CA LEU A 6 -6.41 -24.01 3.74
C LEU A 6 -5.93 -22.70 4.36
N PHE A 7 -6.86 -21.84 4.73
CA PHE A 7 -6.60 -20.71 5.60
C PHE A 7 -7.46 -20.81 6.87
N PRO A 8 -6.88 -20.63 8.06
CA PRO A 8 -5.43 -20.52 8.33
C PRO A 8 -4.71 -21.85 8.07
N ALA A 9 -3.47 -21.78 7.61
CA ALA A 9 -2.70 -22.96 7.20
C ALA A 9 -2.33 -23.87 8.40
N LEU A 10 -1.92 -25.11 8.14
CA LEU A 10 -1.65 -26.09 9.21
C LEU A 10 -0.41 -25.76 10.07
N ASP A 11 0.47 -24.90 9.59
CA ASP A 11 1.60 -24.34 10.36
C ASP A 11 1.18 -23.12 11.21
N SER A 12 -0.07 -22.67 11.11
CA SER A 12 -0.57 -21.51 11.82
C SER A 12 -0.95 -21.83 13.27
N HIS A 13 -0.63 -20.88 14.16
CA HIS A 13 -1.13 -20.85 15.52
C HIS A 13 -1.93 -19.57 15.74
N LEU A 14 -3.24 -19.68 15.96
CA LEU A 14 -4.14 -18.56 16.19
C LEU A 14 -4.32 -18.29 17.68
N LEU A 15 -4.37 -17.01 18.06
CA LEU A 15 -4.91 -16.57 19.35
C LEU A 15 -6.29 -15.98 19.12
N LYS A 16 -7.29 -16.44 19.87
CA LYS A 16 -8.69 -16.01 19.73
C LYS A 16 -9.35 -15.76 21.08
N HIS A 17 -10.28 -14.82 21.12
CA HIS A 17 -11.16 -14.61 22.27
C HIS A 17 -12.46 -15.41 22.14
N PRO A 18 -13.12 -15.76 23.26
CA PRO A 18 -14.44 -16.42 23.22
C PRO A 18 -15.51 -15.63 22.45
N SER A 19 -15.39 -14.30 22.37
CA SER A 19 -16.30 -13.43 21.59
C SER A 19 -16.06 -13.48 20.08
N GLN A 20 -14.95 -14.07 19.63
CA GLN A 20 -14.61 -14.18 18.21
C GLN A 20 -15.07 -15.53 17.64
N SER A 21 -15.07 -15.62 16.32
CA SER A 21 -15.21 -16.90 15.61
C SER A 21 -13.87 -17.37 15.07
N ALA A 22 -13.69 -18.69 15.02
CA ALA A 22 -12.64 -19.32 14.22
C ALA A 22 -13.20 -19.55 12.81
N VAL A 23 -12.61 -18.86 11.83
CA VAL A 23 -13.05 -18.89 10.45
C VAL A 23 -12.01 -19.64 9.64
N PHE A 24 -12.49 -20.57 8.82
CA PHE A 24 -11.68 -21.39 7.94
C PHE A 24 -12.17 -21.24 6.51
N TYR A 25 -11.22 -21.08 5.60
CA TYR A 25 -11.46 -21.01 4.17
C TYR A 25 -10.66 -22.09 3.50
N VAL A 26 -11.27 -22.72 2.51
CA VAL A 26 -10.63 -23.76 1.74
C VAL A 26 -10.87 -23.50 0.26
N TRP A 27 -9.78 -23.48 -0.49
CA TRP A 27 -9.82 -23.39 -1.94
C TRP A 27 -9.13 -24.58 -2.59
N THR A 28 -9.67 -25.07 -3.70
CA THR A 28 -9.07 -26.17 -4.46
C THR A 28 -9.46 -26.16 -5.93
N HIS A 29 -8.54 -26.64 -6.76
CA HIS A 29 -8.80 -26.99 -8.16
C HIS A 29 -9.28 -28.45 -8.33
N LEU A 30 -9.23 -29.26 -7.28
CA LEU A 30 -9.66 -30.65 -7.33
C LEU A 30 -11.19 -30.74 -7.30
N GLN A 31 -11.74 -31.74 -8.01
CA GLN A 31 -13.12 -32.15 -7.76
C GLN A 31 -13.20 -32.89 -6.43
N VAL A 32 -13.74 -32.23 -5.43
CA VAL A 32 -13.95 -32.79 -4.10
C VAL A 32 -15.45 -32.99 -3.85
N SER A 33 -15.82 -34.16 -3.33
CA SER A 33 -17.22 -34.46 -2.97
C SER A 33 -17.57 -34.02 -1.54
N GLY A 34 -16.57 -33.63 -0.75
CA GLY A 34 -16.77 -33.09 0.58
C GLY A 34 -15.47 -32.65 1.24
N VAL A 35 -15.55 -31.60 2.04
CA VAL A 35 -14.44 -31.06 2.83
C VAL A 35 -14.95 -30.88 4.26
N ALA A 36 -14.18 -31.36 5.24
CA ALA A 36 -14.49 -31.20 6.65
C ALA A 36 -13.24 -30.79 7.43
N LEU A 37 -13.44 -29.88 8.38
CA LEU A 37 -12.46 -29.58 9.41
C LEU A 37 -12.47 -30.73 10.42
N TRP A 38 -11.34 -31.40 10.61
CA TRP A 38 -11.17 -32.33 11.71
C TRP A 38 -10.57 -31.54 12.86
N THR A 39 -11.26 -31.41 13.98
CA THR A 39 -10.80 -30.55 15.08
C THR A 39 -11.26 -31.08 16.44
N ASN A 40 -10.51 -30.72 17.48
CA ASN A 40 -10.93 -30.92 18.87
C ASN A 40 -11.52 -29.63 19.49
N LEU A 41 -11.87 -28.62 18.68
CA LEU A 41 -12.41 -27.32 19.09
C LEU A 41 -13.84 -27.43 19.65
N CYS A 42 -13.98 -28.10 20.80
CA CYS A 42 -15.22 -28.29 21.55
C CYS A 42 -14.91 -28.41 23.05
N ALA A 43 -15.93 -28.25 23.90
CA ALA A 43 -15.76 -28.26 25.35
C ALA A 43 -15.14 -29.56 25.90
N SER A 44 -15.48 -30.72 25.32
CA SER A 44 -14.96 -32.04 25.70
C SER A 44 -13.56 -32.34 25.14
N ARG A 45 -13.05 -31.51 24.21
CA ARG A 45 -11.79 -31.73 23.47
C ARG A 45 -11.70 -33.04 22.70
N THR A 46 -12.85 -33.63 22.39
CA THR A 46 -12.93 -34.80 21.53
C THR A 46 -12.80 -34.37 20.08
N TRP A 47 -11.97 -35.07 19.32
CA TRP A 47 -11.84 -34.84 17.89
C TRP A 47 -13.14 -35.22 17.17
N HIS A 48 -13.59 -34.35 16.27
CA HIS A 48 -14.79 -34.54 15.46
C HIS A 48 -14.65 -33.83 14.12
N ALA A 49 -15.47 -34.24 13.16
CA ALA A 49 -15.54 -33.64 11.84
C ALA A 49 -16.62 -32.57 11.80
N VAL A 50 -16.28 -31.38 11.28
CA VAL A 50 -17.24 -30.33 10.98
C VAL A 50 -17.22 -30.05 9.48
N PRO A 51 -18.29 -30.36 8.73
CA PRO A 51 -18.36 -30.09 7.30
C PRO A 51 -18.22 -28.59 7.00
N LEU A 52 -17.47 -28.23 5.96
CA LEU A 52 -17.42 -26.87 5.45
C LEU A 52 -18.58 -26.63 4.47
N ILE A 53 -19.05 -25.38 4.40
CA ILE A 53 -20.10 -24.94 3.48
C ILE A 53 -19.47 -24.58 2.14
N ALA A 54 -19.89 -25.22 1.06
CA ALA A 54 -19.47 -24.87 -0.29
C ALA A 54 -20.22 -23.61 -0.78
N HIS A 55 -19.50 -22.60 -1.26
CA HIS A 55 -20.14 -21.53 -2.07
C HIS A 55 -19.93 -21.74 -3.57
N SER A 56 -18.89 -22.48 -3.96
CA SER A 56 -18.66 -22.93 -5.33
C SER A 56 -17.98 -24.30 -5.30
N PRO A 57 -17.83 -25.00 -6.44
CA PRO A 57 -17.12 -26.29 -6.49
C PRO A 57 -15.67 -26.23 -5.98
N SER A 58 -15.07 -25.03 -5.97
CA SER A 58 -13.68 -24.80 -5.61
C SER A 58 -13.49 -24.02 -4.31
N TRP A 59 -14.57 -23.56 -3.66
CA TRP A 59 -14.49 -22.65 -2.51
C TRP A 59 -15.44 -23.05 -1.39
N PHE A 60 -14.87 -23.23 -0.20
CA PHE A 60 -15.55 -23.67 1.00
C PHE A 60 -15.20 -22.77 2.19
N HIS A 61 -16.14 -22.64 3.12
CA HIS A 61 -15.99 -21.81 4.31
C HIS A 61 -16.64 -22.47 5.53
N LEU A 62 -16.08 -22.25 6.72
CA LEU A 62 -16.66 -22.62 8.00
C LEU A 62 -16.35 -21.53 9.04
N SER A 63 -17.36 -21.15 9.82
CA SER A 63 -17.21 -20.27 10.98
C SER A 63 -17.70 -21.00 12.23
N LEU A 64 -16.81 -21.13 13.21
CA LEU A 64 -17.07 -21.78 14.50
C LEU A 64 -17.12 -20.75 15.62
N SER A 65 -18.21 -20.79 16.40
CA SER A 65 -18.34 -20.00 17.62
C SER A 65 -17.40 -20.51 18.71
N LEU A 66 -16.73 -19.60 19.41
CA LEU A 66 -15.78 -19.90 20.48
C LEU A 66 -16.34 -19.59 21.88
N ALA A 67 -17.59 -19.13 21.96
CA ALA A 67 -18.17 -18.55 23.18
C ALA A 67 -18.24 -19.51 24.37
N SER A 68 -18.38 -20.82 24.13
CA SER A 68 -18.48 -21.85 25.17
C SER A 68 -17.15 -22.49 25.54
N LEU A 69 -16.04 -22.09 24.90
CA LEU A 69 -14.75 -22.72 25.10
C LEU A 69 -13.99 -22.08 26.27
N PRO A 70 -13.39 -22.89 27.17
CA PRO A 70 -12.55 -22.37 28.24
C PRO A 70 -11.31 -21.64 27.69
N THR A 71 -10.95 -20.53 28.35
CA THR A 71 -9.74 -19.75 28.07
C THR A 71 -8.49 -20.45 28.57
N ASN A 72 -7.32 -20.01 28.08
CA ASN A 72 -6.00 -20.58 28.32
C ASN A 72 -5.90 -22.05 27.90
N GLN A 73 -6.62 -22.42 26.85
CA GLN A 73 -6.62 -23.77 26.31
C GLN A 73 -6.24 -23.77 24.83
N ARG A 74 -5.38 -24.73 24.47
CA ARG A 74 -4.94 -24.97 23.10
C ARG A 74 -5.77 -26.10 22.49
N TYR A 75 -6.31 -25.81 21.31
CA TYR A 75 -7.04 -26.70 20.43
C TYR A 75 -6.24 -26.88 19.14
N GLN A 76 -6.59 -27.91 18.40
CA GLN A 76 -5.94 -28.31 17.16
C GLN A 76 -6.96 -28.57 16.07
N TYR A 77 -6.55 -28.36 14.84
CA TYR A 77 -7.34 -28.67 13.67
C TYR A 77 -6.45 -29.18 12.54
N THR A 78 -7.06 -29.97 11.68
CA THR A 78 -6.54 -30.34 10.37
C THR A 78 -7.72 -30.45 9.41
N LEU A 79 -7.45 -30.80 8.15
CA LEU A 79 -8.47 -30.87 7.11
C LEU A 79 -8.53 -32.27 6.53
N LYS A 80 -9.75 -32.77 6.38
CA LYS A 80 -10.05 -33.98 5.62
C LYS A 80 -10.92 -33.65 4.42
N TYR A 81 -10.66 -34.30 3.29
CA TYR A 81 -11.41 -34.10 2.05
C TYR A 81 -11.57 -35.41 1.29
N HIS A 82 -12.62 -35.50 0.47
CA HIS A 82 -12.88 -36.66 -0.36
C HIS A 82 -12.61 -36.34 -1.82
N HIS A 83 -11.72 -37.10 -2.45
CA HIS A 83 -11.35 -36.96 -3.85
C HIS A 83 -11.15 -38.34 -4.47
N ASP A 84 -11.70 -38.57 -5.67
CA ASP A 84 -11.70 -39.87 -6.37
C ASP A 84 -12.20 -41.05 -5.52
N GLY A 85 -13.25 -40.81 -4.72
CA GLY A 85 -13.84 -41.82 -3.85
C GLY A 85 -13.00 -42.21 -2.63
N GLN A 86 -11.88 -41.53 -2.37
CA GLN A 86 -11.00 -41.76 -1.23
C GLN A 86 -10.98 -40.57 -0.26
N GLU A 87 -10.98 -40.86 1.04
CA GLU A 87 -10.71 -39.84 2.07
C GLU A 87 -9.20 -39.54 2.11
N LYS A 88 -8.85 -38.25 2.09
CA LYS A 88 -7.49 -37.75 2.15
C LYS A 88 -7.35 -36.72 3.26
N TRP A 89 -6.15 -36.63 3.81
CA TRP A 89 -5.77 -35.65 4.83
C TRP A 89 -4.89 -34.58 4.20
N LEU A 90 -5.04 -33.33 4.64
CA LEU A 90 -4.17 -32.24 4.18
C LEU A 90 -2.78 -32.30 4.84
N GLY A 91 -2.71 -32.68 6.12
CA GLY A 91 -1.45 -32.79 6.88
C GLY A 91 -1.17 -34.20 7.39
N SER A 92 0.06 -34.43 7.83
CA SER A 92 0.49 -35.67 8.46
C SER A 92 0.15 -35.71 9.95
N VAL A 93 0.33 -36.86 10.59
CA VAL A 93 0.17 -36.99 12.05
C VAL A 93 1.11 -36.02 12.77
N GLY A 94 0.55 -35.06 13.52
CA GLY A 94 1.31 -34.04 14.24
C GLY A 94 1.40 -32.69 13.52
N GLU A 95 1.06 -32.62 12.23
CA GLU A 95 1.04 -31.39 11.43
C GLU A 95 -0.34 -30.72 11.50
N ASN A 96 -0.72 -30.33 12.72
CA ASN A 96 -2.01 -29.69 12.98
C ASN A 96 -1.84 -28.19 13.19
N GLY A 97 -2.75 -27.42 12.60
CA GLY A 97 -2.94 -26.04 12.99
C GLY A 97 -3.42 -25.95 14.44
N ALA A 98 -3.13 -24.83 15.10
CA ALA A 98 -3.47 -24.63 16.50
C ALA A 98 -4.30 -23.38 16.74
N ILE A 99 -5.19 -23.44 17.72
CA ILE A 99 -5.97 -22.30 18.21
C ILE A 99 -5.85 -22.27 19.73
N THR A 100 -5.32 -21.19 20.29
CA THR A 100 -5.40 -20.95 21.74
C THR A 100 -6.51 -19.94 22.01
N ILE A 101 -7.46 -20.34 22.86
CA ILE A 101 -8.47 -19.42 23.37
C ILE A 101 -7.85 -18.64 24.52
N VAL A 102 -7.68 -17.34 24.36
CA VAL A 102 -7.10 -16.45 25.38
C VAL A 102 -8.20 -15.63 26.04
N ALA A 103 -8.03 -15.32 27.32
CA ALA A 103 -8.93 -14.41 28.02
C ALA A 103 -9.00 -13.06 27.30
N PRO A 104 -10.14 -12.34 27.31
CA PRO A 104 -10.20 -10.99 26.78
C PRO A 104 -9.16 -10.12 27.48
N PRO A 105 -8.20 -9.52 26.75
CA PRO A 105 -7.12 -8.79 27.37
C PRO A 105 -7.65 -7.48 27.92
N SER A 106 -7.18 -7.10 29.10
CA SER A 106 -7.23 -5.70 29.50
C SER A 106 -6.22 -4.93 28.66
N LEU A 107 -6.64 -3.80 28.09
CA LEU A 107 -5.70 -2.94 27.36
C LEU A 107 -4.59 -2.49 28.32
N PRO A 108 -3.32 -2.74 27.98
CA PRO A 108 -2.20 -2.42 28.85
C PRO A 108 -2.03 -0.90 28.96
N PRO A 109 -1.37 -0.41 30.02
CA PRO A 109 -0.98 0.99 30.11
C PRO A 109 -0.01 1.36 28.99
N ILE A 110 0.23 2.67 28.83
CA ILE A 110 1.23 3.20 27.88
C ILE A 110 2.57 2.49 28.15
N PRO A 111 3.29 2.02 27.10
CA PRO A 111 4.64 1.49 27.24
C PRO A 111 5.54 2.45 27.99
N PHE A 112 6.41 1.90 28.84
CA PHE A 112 7.44 2.71 29.49
C PHE A 112 8.52 3.06 28.46
N ILE A 113 8.56 4.33 28.06
CA ILE A 113 9.61 4.86 27.19
C ILE A 113 10.68 5.52 28.04
N ALA A 114 11.86 4.91 28.08
CA ALA A 114 12.98 5.36 28.89
C ALA A 114 13.85 6.37 28.12
N SER A 115 13.39 7.61 27.94
CA SER A 115 14.21 8.62 27.25
C SER A 115 13.83 10.07 27.60
N PRO A 116 14.81 10.96 27.83
CA PRO A 116 14.58 12.39 27.99
C PRO A 116 14.17 13.08 26.68
N HIS A 117 14.35 12.42 25.53
CA HIS A 117 14.08 12.97 24.19
C HIS A 117 12.65 12.72 23.70
N VAL A 118 11.79 12.19 24.57
CA VAL A 118 10.41 11.81 24.22
C VAL A 118 9.44 12.59 25.09
N THR A 119 8.57 13.35 24.44
CA THR A 119 7.50 14.09 25.11
C THR A 119 6.16 13.46 24.77
N LEU A 120 5.42 12.98 25.78
CA LEU A 120 4.03 12.56 25.63
C LEU A 120 3.17 13.77 25.19
N GLN A 121 2.53 13.67 24.03
CA GLN A 121 1.63 14.71 23.50
C GLN A 121 0.18 14.46 23.90
N ALA A 122 -0.29 13.23 23.72
CA ALA A 122 -1.67 12.86 24.01
C ALA A 122 -1.78 11.37 24.29
N ASN A 123 -2.64 11.00 25.22
CA ASN A 123 -3.16 9.64 25.37
C ASN A 123 -4.68 9.70 25.28
N ARG A 124 -5.27 8.94 24.37
CA ARG A 124 -6.71 8.95 24.09
C ARG A 124 -7.23 7.54 24.08
N ARG A 125 -8.31 7.31 24.82
CA ARG A 125 -9.17 6.15 24.64
C ARG A 125 -10.08 6.44 23.43
N ILE A 126 -9.94 5.68 22.35
CA ILE A 126 -10.71 5.87 21.13
C ILE A 126 -12.11 5.29 21.32
N ASN A 127 -12.18 4.09 21.89
CA ASN A 127 -13.42 3.42 22.27
C ASN A 127 -13.13 2.45 23.43
N ASN A 128 -14.09 1.61 23.80
CA ASN A 128 -13.91 0.68 24.91
C ASN A 128 -12.80 -0.37 24.68
N GLN A 129 -12.34 -0.53 23.44
CA GLN A 129 -11.47 -1.60 22.97
C GLN A 129 -10.21 -1.11 22.26
N SER A 130 -9.95 0.21 22.21
CA SER A 130 -8.77 0.76 21.55
C SER A 130 -8.24 2.04 22.22
N THR A 131 -6.91 2.17 22.27
CA THR A 131 -6.21 3.37 22.75
C THR A 131 -5.20 3.86 21.73
N ARG A 132 -4.87 5.16 21.82
CA ARG A 132 -3.80 5.78 21.05
C ARG A 132 -3.03 6.75 21.94
N THR A 133 -1.72 6.59 21.91
CA THR A 133 -0.76 7.51 22.50
C THR A 133 0.11 8.11 21.40
N THR A 134 0.31 9.43 21.47
CA THR A 134 1.16 10.19 20.55
C THR A 134 2.32 10.79 21.31
N PHE A 135 3.52 10.65 20.76
CA PHE A 135 4.74 11.20 21.30
C PHE A 135 5.41 12.10 20.28
N LYS A 136 6.00 13.18 20.76
CA LYS A 136 6.88 14.05 19.99
C LYS A 136 8.32 13.72 20.37
N ILE A 137 9.19 13.65 19.38
CA ILE A 137 10.60 13.33 19.57
C ILE A 137 11.42 14.60 19.35
N ASP A 138 12.40 14.83 20.21
CA ASP A 138 13.35 15.92 20.07
C ASP A 138 14.18 15.76 18.79
N GLN A 139 14.70 16.87 18.28
CA GLN A 139 15.61 16.86 17.14
C GLN A 139 16.93 16.14 17.48
N GLY A 140 17.61 15.63 16.45
CA GLY A 140 18.90 14.97 16.58
C GLY A 140 18.84 13.48 16.24
N SER A 141 19.97 12.81 16.47
CA SER A 141 20.11 11.38 16.24
C SER A 141 20.01 10.63 17.55
N HIS A 142 18.92 9.88 17.74
CA HIS A 142 18.64 9.15 18.97
C HIS A 142 18.32 7.68 18.67
N VAL A 143 18.73 6.78 19.58
CA VAL A 143 18.22 5.41 19.67
C VAL A 143 17.44 5.30 20.98
N ILE A 144 16.13 5.13 20.87
CA ILE A 144 15.20 5.26 21.98
C ILE A 144 14.53 3.89 22.22
N PRO A 145 14.78 3.22 23.35
CA PRO A 145 14.07 1.99 23.68
C PRO A 145 12.60 2.30 23.99
N LEU A 146 11.69 1.59 23.31
CA LEU A 146 10.25 1.82 23.39
C LEU A 146 9.52 0.76 24.22
N ALA A 147 9.77 -0.52 23.95
CA ALA A 147 9.06 -1.63 24.57
C ALA A 147 9.84 -2.94 24.47
N ASP A 148 9.57 -3.85 25.41
CA ASP A 148 9.96 -5.25 25.28
C ASP A 148 8.93 -5.99 24.40
N VAL A 149 9.40 -6.60 23.33
CA VAL A 149 8.61 -7.36 22.34
C VAL A 149 8.90 -8.86 22.41
N SER A 150 9.53 -9.35 23.48
CA SER A 150 9.81 -10.77 23.73
C SER A 150 8.54 -11.65 23.76
N ASN A 151 7.41 -11.07 24.16
CA ASN A 151 6.12 -11.78 24.26
C ASN A 151 5.28 -11.75 22.97
N MET A 152 5.88 -11.35 21.85
CA MET A 152 5.20 -11.27 20.56
C MET A 152 4.82 -12.67 20.05
N HIS A 153 3.58 -12.80 19.58
CA HIS A 153 3.06 -14.01 18.94
C HIS A 153 3.20 -13.94 17.42
N SER A 154 2.83 -12.80 16.83
CA SER A 154 2.88 -12.55 15.39
C SER A 154 2.95 -11.07 15.08
N TYR A 155 3.52 -10.71 13.93
CA TYR A 155 3.61 -9.32 13.47
C TYR A 155 3.44 -9.14 11.97
N MET A 156 3.14 -7.91 11.59
CA MET A 156 3.30 -7.34 10.26
C MET A 156 3.99 -5.98 10.41
N ALA A 157 5.01 -5.73 9.61
CA ALA A 157 5.71 -4.46 9.54
C ALA A 157 5.73 -3.94 8.10
N LEU A 158 5.76 -2.62 7.93
CA LEU A 158 6.11 -2.00 6.65
C LEU A 158 7.58 -1.63 6.67
N ALA A 159 8.40 -2.51 6.10
CA ALA A 159 9.82 -2.33 5.98
C ALA A 159 10.15 -1.51 4.74
N ARG A 160 11.08 -0.56 4.85
CA ARG A 160 11.58 0.18 3.70
C ARG A 160 12.55 -0.70 2.92
N LYS A 161 12.11 -1.13 1.73
CA LYS A 161 12.95 -1.85 0.78
C LYS A 161 13.90 -0.89 0.06
N SER A 162 13.42 0.31 -0.27
CA SER A 162 14.20 1.28 -1.05
C SER A 162 13.69 2.72 -0.85
N SER A 163 14.21 3.68 -1.62
CA SER A 163 13.87 5.11 -1.46
C SER A 163 12.36 5.39 -1.44
N SER A 164 11.60 4.70 -2.29
CA SER A 164 10.17 4.88 -2.55
C SER A 164 9.32 3.64 -2.26
N TRP A 165 9.91 2.53 -1.78
CA TRP A 165 9.18 1.27 -1.60
C TRP A 165 9.13 0.82 -0.14
N LEU A 166 7.90 0.70 0.38
CA LEU A 166 7.59 -0.05 1.59
C LEU A 166 7.07 -1.42 1.20
N VAL A 167 7.56 -2.47 1.88
CA VAL A 167 7.09 -3.83 1.68
C VAL A 167 6.51 -4.38 2.98
N PRO A 168 5.35 -5.05 2.93
CA PRO A 168 4.86 -5.78 4.07
C PRO A 168 5.80 -6.95 4.37
N VAL A 169 6.20 -7.07 5.63
CA VAL A 169 6.95 -8.19 6.17
C VAL A 169 6.18 -8.72 7.35
N SER A 170 5.84 -10.01 7.35
CA SER A 170 5.13 -10.65 8.44
C SER A 170 5.93 -11.79 9.03
N GLY A 171 5.74 -12.06 10.31
CA GLY A 171 6.40 -13.17 10.98
C GLY A 171 5.71 -13.55 12.29
N MET A 172 6.30 -14.51 12.99
CA MET A 172 5.81 -15.02 14.28
C MET A 172 6.63 -14.46 15.45
N ALA A 173 7.01 -15.31 16.40
CA ALA A 173 7.60 -14.93 17.69
C ALA A 173 9.02 -14.32 17.63
N ARG A 174 9.58 -14.13 16.44
CA ARG A 174 10.89 -13.50 16.25
C ARG A 174 10.85 -12.66 14.99
N PHE A 175 11.40 -11.47 15.09
CA PHE A 175 11.64 -10.65 13.92
C PHE A 175 12.73 -11.31 13.07
N GLU A 176 12.45 -11.49 11.79
CA GLU A 176 13.51 -11.74 10.84
C GLU A 176 14.45 -10.53 10.86
N LYS A 177 15.75 -10.78 11.12
CA LYS A 177 16.77 -9.73 11.07
C LYS A 177 16.99 -9.32 9.62
N ASP A 178 16.10 -8.50 9.09
CA ASP A 178 16.23 -7.97 7.74
C ASP A 178 17.08 -6.68 7.68
N GLY A 179 17.37 -6.08 8.85
CA GLY A 179 18.17 -4.85 8.98
C GLY A 179 17.51 -3.59 8.41
N ARG A 180 16.29 -3.69 7.87
CA ARG A 180 15.61 -2.61 7.16
C ARG A 180 14.94 -1.65 8.15
N PRO A 181 14.89 -0.34 7.86
CA PRO A 181 14.08 0.61 8.60
C PRO A 181 12.59 0.27 8.50
N TRP A 182 11.88 0.13 9.61
CA TRP A 182 10.43 -0.06 9.59
C TRP A 182 9.70 1.23 9.95
N TYR A 183 8.66 1.59 9.22
CA TYR A 183 7.88 2.79 9.51
C TYR A 183 6.58 2.47 10.22
N PHE A 184 6.15 1.22 10.13
CA PHE A 184 4.90 0.73 10.70
C PHE A 184 5.12 -0.68 11.23
N LEU A 185 4.54 -0.97 12.39
CA LEU A 185 4.57 -2.29 13.00
C LEU A 185 3.23 -2.54 13.70
N ILE A 186 2.55 -3.61 13.30
CA ILE A 186 1.44 -4.20 14.04
C ILE A 186 1.93 -5.53 14.58
N TYR A 187 1.77 -5.78 15.88
CA TYR A 187 2.01 -7.11 16.41
C TYR A 187 0.95 -7.50 17.44
N MET A 188 0.68 -8.80 17.54
CA MET A 188 -0.11 -9.39 18.60
C MET A 188 0.82 -10.07 19.58
N ASP A 189 0.62 -9.84 20.88
CA ASP A 189 1.34 -10.55 21.93
C ASP A 189 0.61 -11.83 22.36
N ASN A 190 1.25 -12.66 23.18
CA ASN A 190 0.68 -13.92 23.66
C ASN A 190 -0.57 -13.76 24.54
N THR A 191 -0.93 -12.54 24.96
CA THR A 191 -2.17 -12.25 25.68
C THR A 191 -3.34 -11.93 24.74
N GLY A 192 -3.06 -11.75 23.45
CA GLY A 192 -4.03 -11.35 22.42
C GLY A 192 -4.19 -9.84 22.29
N VAL A 193 -3.38 -9.02 22.98
CA VAL A 193 -3.34 -7.57 22.73
C VAL A 193 -2.63 -7.34 21.40
N VAL A 194 -3.25 -6.52 20.57
CA VAL A 194 -2.66 -6.02 19.33
C VAL A 194 -2.08 -4.64 19.59
N TRP A 195 -0.80 -4.49 19.31
CA TRP A 195 -0.01 -3.27 19.40
C TRP A 195 0.20 -2.69 18.00
N VAL A 196 0.06 -1.38 17.89
CA VAL A 196 0.24 -0.63 16.64
C VAL A 196 1.26 0.46 16.88
N TRP A 197 2.38 0.41 16.18
CA TRP A 197 3.43 1.41 16.20
C TRP A 197 3.55 2.04 14.81
N TRP A 198 3.56 3.36 14.77
CA TRP A 198 3.73 4.13 13.54
C TRP A 198 4.67 5.29 13.78
N VAL A 199 5.69 5.41 12.91
CA VAL A 199 6.62 6.53 12.91
C VAL A 199 6.29 7.45 11.75
N LYS A 200 5.94 8.68 12.06
CA LYS A 200 5.73 9.73 11.08
C LYS A 200 7.01 10.56 11.00
N SER A 201 7.67 10.46 9.86
CA SER A 201 8.84 11.26 9.51
C SER A 201 8.42 12.55 8.81
N THR A 202 9.31 13.53 8.76
CA THR A 202 9.17 14.76 7.97
C THR A 202 10.25 14.84 6.91
N PRO A 203 10.12 15.77 5.95
CA PRO A 203 11.21 16.15 5.05
C PRO A 203 12.57 16.39 5.71
N PHE A 204 12.58 16.86 6.95
CA PHE A 204 13.79 17.31 7.64
C PHE A 204 14.26 16.33 8.72
N ALA A 205 13.48 15.31 9.05
CA ALA A 205 13.77 14.36 10.10
C ALA A 205 13.21 12.98 9.77
N THR A 206 14.08 11.97 9.80
CA THR A 206 13.69 10.58 9.56
C THR A 206 13.64 9.84 10.89
N GLY A 207 12.55 9.12 11.13
CA GLY A 207 12.43 8.16 12.22
C GLY A 207 12.04 6.80 11.68
N TRP A 208 12.56 5.73 12.29
CA TRP A 208 12.21 4.36 11.96
C TRP A 208 12.31 3.45 13.17
N LEU A 209 11.56 2.36 13.15
CA LEU A 209 11.60 1.29 14.13
C LEU A 209 12.66 0.27 13.75
N HIS A 210 13.29 -0.28 14.77
CA HIS A 210 14.18 -1.42 14.68
C HIS A 210 13.96 -2.32 15.91
N VAL A 211 14.25 -3.60 15.80
CA VAL A 211 14.20 -4.51 16.95
C VAL A 211 15.58 -5.09 17.23
N SER A 212 16.16 -4.66 18.34
CA SER A 212 17.45 -5.16 18.83
C SER A 212 17.22 -6.22 19.90
N SER A 213 17.47 -7.48 19.54
CA SER A 213 17.17 -8.66 20.37
C SER A 213 15.68 -8.80 20.69
N SER A 214 15.22 -8.23 21.81
CA SER A 214 13.81 -8.19 22.22
C SER A 214 13.31 -6.78 22.52
N VAL A 215 14.12 -5.75 22.24
CA VAL A 215 13.75 -4.37 22.50
C VAL A 215 13.35 -3.72 21.18
N LEU A 216 12.11 -3.23 21.12
CA LEU A 216 11.67 -2.32 20.08
C LEU A 216 12.30 -0.96 20.33
N GLU A 217 13.01 -0.44 19.33
CA GLU A 217 13.72 0.82 19.38
C GLU A 217 13.16 1.77 18.32
N LEU A 218 13.03 3.05 18.67
CA LEU A 218 12.90 4.13 17.70
C LEU A 218 14.27 4.71 17.44
N HIS A 219 14.67 4.70 16.17
CA HIS A 219 15.84 5.39 15.67
C HIS A 219 15.40 6.69 15.01
N THR A 220 16.12 7.76 15.23
CA THR A 220 15.85 9.08 14.63
C THR A 220 17.13 9.69 14.07
N GLN A 221 16.99 10.53 13.06
CA GLN A 221 18.07 11.32 12.48
C GLN A 221 17.50 12.62 11.87
N GLY A 222 18.20 13.74 12.07
CA GLY A 222 17.88 15.02 11.43
C GLY A 222 17.26 16.06 12.37
N GLY A 223 16.51 16.99 11.79
CA GLY A 223 15.91 18.14 12.46
C GLY A 223 14.59 17.82 13.19
N HIS A 224 13.67 18.78 13.19
CA HIS A 224 12.38 18.61 13.87
C HIS A 224 11.35 17.80 13.06
N GLY A 225 10.48 17.08 13.77
CA GLY A 225 9.20 16.63 13.23
C GLY A 225 8.93 15.13 13.28
N VAL A 226 9.79 14.31 13.90
CA VAL A 226 9.43 12.91 14.13
C VAL A 226 8.33 12.82 15.18
N GLU A 227 7.22 12.19 14.80
CA GLU A 227 6.12 11.82 15.70
C GLU A 227 6.05 10.29 15.78
N LEU A 228 5.88 9.78 16.99
CA LEU A 228 5.68 8.36 17.25
C LEU A 228 4.25 8.14 17.75
N PHE A 229 3.56 7.18 17.14
CA PHE A 229 2.25 6.73 17.58
C PHE A 229 2.35 5.31 18.10
N CYS A 230 1.74 5.08 19.26
CA CYS A 230 1.53 3.75 19.83
C CYS A 230 0.05 3.58 20.12
N GLY A 231 -0.57 2.51 19.66
CA GLY A 231 -1.94 2.16 20.01
C GLY A 231 -2.08 0.71 20.39
N THR A 232 -3.15 0.42 21.11
CA THR A 232 -3.50 -0.95 21.50
C THR A 232 -4.95 -1.23 21.16
N THR A 233 -5.25 -2.46 20.75
CA THR A 233 -6.61 -2.96 20.51
C THR A 233 -6.69 -4.46 20.81
N THR A 234 -7.91 -4.98 20.90
CA THR A 234 -8.19 -6.41 21.13
C THR A 234 -8.46 -7.19 19.85
N SER A 235 -8.26 -6.58 18.68
CA SER A 235 -8.48 -7.22 17.38
C SER A 235 -7.66 -6.55 16.28
N MET A 236 -7.12 -7.34 15.34
CA MET A 236 -6.47 -6.88 14.10
C MET A 236 -7.47 -6.42 13.02
N ASP A 237 -8.68 -6.06 13.44
CA ASP A 237 -9.74 -5.59 12.54
C ASP A 237 -9.35 -4.23 11.93
N GLU A 238 -9.50 -4.10 10.61
CA GLU A 238 -9.02 -2.93 9.86
C GLU A 238 -9.60 -1.62 10.42
N ASP A 239 -10.91 -1.57 10.67
CA ASP A 239 -11.57 -0.37 11.21
C ASP A 239 -10.94 0.06 12.54
N ARG A 240 -10.58 -0.90 13.40
CA ARG A 240 -9.93 -0.60 14.68
C ARG A 240 -8.50 -0.10 14.51
N ILE A 241 -7.73 -0.72 13.62
CA ILE A 241 -6.37 -0.28 13.31
C ILE A 241 -6.43 1.14 12.72
N MET A 242 -7.34 1.40 11.78
CA MET A 242 -7.51 2.71 11.15
C MET A 242 -7.97 3.78 12.14
N ALA A 243 -8.87 3.43 13.07
CA ALA A 243 -9.27 4.32 14.16
C ALA A 243 -8.07 4.71 15.05
N ILE A 244 -7.15 3.76 15.35
CA ILE A 244 -5.90 4.03 16.06
C ILE A 244 -5.01 5.01 15.31
N LEU A 245 -4.88 4.87 14.00
CA LEU A 245 -4.07 5.77 13.17
C LEU A 245 -4.66 7.19 13.09
N GLY A 246 -5.90 7.37 13.54
CA GLY A 246 -6.62 8.65 13.49
C GLY A 246 -7.19 8.95 12.12
N ASN A 247 -7.30 7.96 11.26
CA ASN A 247 -8.22 8.00 10.15
C ASN A 247 -9.63 7.74 10.70
N ASN A 248 -10.14 8.71 11.48
CA ASN A 248 -11.57 8.93 11.43
C ASN A 248 -11.80 9.46 10.03
N SER A 249 -12.14 8.58 9.10
CA SER A 249 -12.80 8.99 7.89
C SER A 249 -14.03 9.81 8.32
N LYS A 250 -13.88 11.14 8.39
CA LYS A 250 -14.75 11.93 7.51
C LYS A 250 -14.57 11.20 6.19
N LYS A 251 -15.57 10.43 5.76
CA LYS A 251 -15.58 9.85 4.41
C LYS A 251 -14.91 10.91 3.56
N GLN A 252 -13.69 10.63 3.11
CA GLN A 252 -13.05 11.54 2.18
C GLN A 252 -14.12 11.71 1.11
N GLN A 253 -14.43 12.96 0.78
CA GLN A 253 -15.41 13.23 -0.27
C GLN A 253 -14.97 12.34 -1.43
N GLU A 254 -15.75 11.29 -1.66
CA GLU A 254 -15.41 10.21 -2.57
C GLU A 254 -15.17 10.93 -3.90
N ASP A 255 -13.96 10.86 -4.45
CA ASP A 255 -13.66 11.44 -5.76
C ASP A 255 -14.51 10.64 -6.74
N GLY A 256 -15.73 11.13 -6.98
CA GLY A 256 -16.88 10.31 -7.33
C GLY A 256 -16.80 9.63 -8.70
N VAL A 257 -15.73 9.86 -9.46
CA VAL A 257 -15.49 9.22 -10.75
C VAL A 257 -14.81 7.86 -10.57
N MET A 258 -13.70 7.78 -9.84
CA MET A 258 -12.89 6.55 -9.78
C MET A 258 -13.50 5.46 -8.90
N ASP A 259 -14.33 5.86 -7.93
CA ASP A 259 -15.06 4.92 -7.08
C ASP A 259 -16.38 4.42 -7.73
N THR A 260 -16.90 5.13 -8.75
CA THR A 260 -18.21 4.88 -9.35
C THR A 260 -18.14 4.28 -10.76
N TYR A 261 -17.10 4.60 -11.53
CA TYR A 261 -16.96 4.20 -12.93
C TYR A 261 -15.76 3.29 -13.15
N LEU A 262 -15.78 2.52 -14.25
CA LEU A 262 -14.61 1.77 -14.68
C LEU A 262 -13.56 2.71 -15.26
N GLY A 263 -12.29 2.37 -15.03
CA GLY A 263 -11.14 2.99 -15.67
C GLY A 263 -10.71 2.26 -16.92
N TYR A 264 -10.09 2.98 -17.85
CA TYR A 264 -9.35 2.37 -18.95
C TYR A 264 -7.93 2.94 -19.00
N CYS A 265 -6.92 2.08 -19.04
CA CYS A 265 -5.52 2.45 -19.21
C CYS A 265 -5.02 1.95 -20.56
N THR A 266 -4.34 2.81 -21.33
CA THR A 266 -3.93 2.46 -22.69
C THR A 266 -2.78 1.46 -22.78
N TRP A 267 -2.01 1.23 -21.70
CA TRP A 267 -0.75 0.46 -21.76
C TRP A 267 -0.93 -0.97 -22.26
N ASN A 268 -1.80 -1.76 -21.61
CA ASN A 268 -1.93 -3.19 -21.90
C ASN A 268 -2.47 -3.50 -23.30
N ALA A 269 -3.18 -2.55 -23.93
CA ALA A 269 -3.80 -2.75 -25.23
C ALA A 269 -3.06 -2.03 -26.37
N LEU A 270 -2.55 -0.82 -26.12
CA LEU A 270 -1.99 0.06 -27.16
C LEU A 270 -0.48 0.25 -27.02
N GLY A 271 0.07 0.10 -25.81
CA GLY A 271 1.48 0.35 -25.51
C GLY A 271 1.99 1.65 -26.13
N LEU A 272 3.18 1.58 -26.75
CA LEU A 272 3.81 2.72 -27.40
C LEU A 272 3.14 3.17 -28.70
N ASP A 273 2.14 2.47 -29.23
CA ASP A 273 1.42 2.86 -30.45
C ASP A 273 0.19 3.76 -30.15
N VAL A 274 0.01 4.13 -28.88
CA VAL A 274 -1.07 5.00 -28.41
C VAL A 274 -1.20 6.26 -29.26
N ASN A 275 -2.42 6.49 -29.75
CA ASN A 275 -2.81 7.68 -30.50
C ASN A 275 -4.31 7.93 -30.34
N VAL A 276 -4.77 9.13 -30.69
CA VAL A 276 -6.16 9.55 -30.45
C VAL A 276 -7.19 8.64 -31.11
N ALA A 277 -6.91 8.15 -32.33
CA ALA A 277 -7.85 7.30 -33.05
C ALA A 277 -8.02 5.92 -32.40
N LEU A 278 -6.91 5.32 -31.93
CA LEU A 278 -6.97 4.05 -31.21
C LEU A 278 -7.64 4.19 -29.84
N ILE A 279 -7.42 5.31 -29.13
CA ILE A 279 -8.12 5.59 -27.87
C ILE A 279 -9.62 5.72 -28.12
N ASP A 280 -10.01 6.48 -29.14
CA ASP A 280 -11.42 6.69 -29.51
C ASP A 280 -12.12 5.36 -29.85
N GLN A 281 -11.45 4.51 -30.63
CA GLN A 281 -11.94 3.17 -30.97
C GLN A 281 -12.07 2.27 -29.74
N ALA A 282 -11.09 2.29 -28.83
CA ALA A 282 -11.12 1.51 -27.61
C ALA A 282 -12.29 1.93 -26.71
N LEU A 283 -12.46 3.24 -26.48
CA LEU A 283 -13.57 3.76 -25.67
C LEU A 283 -14.93 3.41 -26.29
N ALA A 284 -15.07 3.55 -27.61
CA ALA A 284 -16.29 3.16 -28.32
C ALA A 284 -16.64 1.67 -28.12
N SER A 285 -15.63 0.79 -28.01
CA SER A 285 -15.83 -0.65 -27.79
C SER A 285 -16.21 -1.02 -26.36
N LEU A 286 -15.91 -0.16 -25.38
CA LEU A 286 -16.09 -0.43 -23.95
C LEU A 286 -17.42 0.09 -23.38
N SER A 287 -18.26 0.72 -24.21
CA SER A 287 -19.56 1.33 -23.86
C SER A 287 -19.45 2.45 -22.79
N ASP A 288 -20.58 3.02 -22.36
CA ASP A 288 -20.67 4.15 -21.42
C ASP A 288 -20.23 3.84 -19.97
N LEU A 289 -19.54 2.70 -19.75
CA LEU A 289 -19.07 2.25 -18.43
C LEU A 289 -17.75 2.89 -18.02
N VAL A 290 -16.96 3.37 -18.99
CA VAL A 290 -15.66 3.99 -18.74
C VAL A 290 -15.87 5.46 -18.35
N GLY A 291 -15.54 5.78 -17.10
CA GLY A 291 -15.65 7.13 -16.55
C GLY A 291 -14.32 7.85 -16.38
N TYR A 292 -13.21 7.11 -16.38
CA TYR A 292 -11.88 7.71 -16.44
C TYR A 292 -10.92 6.98 -17.37
N LEU A 293 -10.02 7.75 -18.00
CA LEU A 293 -8.99 7.27 -18.93
C LEU A 293 -7.61 7.61 -18.39
N ILE A 294 -6.67 6.67 -18.47
CA ILE A 294 -5.24 6.91 -18.31
C ILE A 294 -4.59 6.75 -19.69
N ILE A 295 -4.12 7.86 -20.26
CA ILE A 295 -3.25 7.85 -21.44
C ILE A 295 -1.83 7.54 -20.94
N ASP A 296 -1.45 6.27 -21.02
CA ASP A 296 -0.16 5.77 -20.57
C ASP A 296 0.98 6.13 -21.56
N ASP A 297 2.20 5.63 -21.33
CA ASP A 297 3.40 6.01 -22.06
C ASP A 297 3.25 5.97 -23.59
N GLY A 298 3.84 6.96 -24.27
CA GLY A 298 3.83 7.13 -25.72
C GLY A 298 3.11 8.37 -26.23
N TRP A 299 2.41 9.13 -25.38
CA TRP A 299 1.71 10.34 -25.84
C TRP A 299 2.64 11.56 -26.00
N GLN A 300 3.78 11.57 -25.32
CA GLN A 300 4.61 12.76 -25.11
C GLN A 300 5.43 13.17 -26.34
N GLN A 301 5.67 14.47 -26.48
CA GLN A 301 6.76 14.98 -27.33
C GLN A 301 8.11 14.58 -26.76
N GLN A 302 8.76 13.60 -27.38
CA GLN A 302 10.04 13.10 -26.92
C GLN A 302 11.02 12.83 -28.05
N HIS A 303 12.31 12.97 -27.72
CA HIS A 303 13.42 12.59 -28.57
C HIS A 303 14.33 11.66 -27.76
N ASP A 304 14.54 10.45 -28.27
CA ASP A 304 15.37 9.44 -27.60
C ASP A 304 14.96 9.23 -26.12
N GLY A 305 13.66 9.01 -25.86
CA GLY A 305 13.12 8.78 -24.52
C GLY A 305 13.33 9.94 -23.52
N ARG A 306 13.56 11.15 -24.02
CA ARG A 306 13.66 12.38 -23.25
C ARG A 306 12.55 13.34 -23.65
N LEU A 307 11.93 13.97 -22.65
CA LEU A 307 10.86 14.93 -22.89
C LEU A 307 11.42 16.20 -23.56
N THR A 308 10.78 16.64 -24.65
CA THR A 308 11.18 17.84 -25.42
C THR A 308 10.20 19.00 -25.28
N GLY A 309 8.98 18.72 -24.79
CA GLY A 309 7.91 19.70 -24.59
C GLY A 309 6.83 19.14 -23.67
N PHE A 310 5.86 19.97 -23.30
CA PHE A 310 4.77 19.60 -22.39
C PHE A 310 3.47 19.17 -23.09
N ASP A 311 3.39 19.33 -24.41
CA ASP A 311 2.25 18.91 -25.22
C ASP A 311 2.47 17.49 -25.78
N ALA A 312 1.42 16.90 -26.36
CA ALA A 312 1.48 15.59 -26.98
C ALA A 312 2.22 15.60 -28.33
N ASP A 313 2.79 14.45 -28.69
CA ASP A 313 3.40 14.23 -30.01
C ASP A 313 2.36 14.46 -31.10
N ARG A 314 2.68 15.33 -32.07
CA ARG A 314 1.72 15.74 -33.10
C ARG A 314 1.45 14.66 -34.16
N GLY A 315 2.31 13.64 -34.27
CA GLY A 315 2.05 12.48 -35.11
C GLY A 315 0.95 11.59 -34.53
N ARG A 316 0.91 11.45 -33.21
CA ARG A 316 -0.06 10.61 -32.47
C ARG A 316 -1.30 11.38 -32.01
N PHE A 317 -1.12 12.66 -31.72
CA PHE A 317 -2.14 13.59 -31.25
C PHE A 317 -2.11 14.86 -32.13
N PRO A 318 -2.67 14.81 -33.36
CA PRO A 318 -2.58 15.93 -34.32
C PRO A 318 -3.07 17.27 -33.77
N LEU A 319 -4.05 17.24 -32.86
CA LEU A 319 -4.64 18.42 -32.23
C LEU A 319 -3.93 18.84 -30.92
N GLY A 320 -2.82 18.20 -30.56
CA GLY A 320 -2.20 18.30 -29.22
C GLY A 320 -3.12 17.77 -28.13
N LEU A 321 -2.73 17.90 -26.86
CA LEU A 321 -3.55 17.47 -25.73
C LEU A 321 -4.89 18.21 -25.68
N VAL A 322 -4.87 19.55 -25.74
CA VAL A 322 -6.08 20.39 -25.62
C VAL A 322 -7.19 19.92 -26.57
N GLY A 323 -6.87 19.76 -27.86
CA GLY A 323 -7.86 19.37 -28.86
C GLY A 323 -8.27 17.91 -28.75
N SER A 324 -7.32 17.02 -28.43
CA SER A 324 -7.57 15.58 -28.33
C SER A 324 -8.43 15.22 -27.11
N LEU A 325 -8.12 15.79 -25.94
CA LEU A 325 -8.89 15.55 -24.72
C LEU A 325 -10.32 16.10 -24.85
N ARG A 326 -10.47 17.28 -25.47
CA ARG A 326 -11.79 17.83 -25.79
C ARG A 326 -12.57 16.93 -26.75
N TYR A 327 -11.92 16.44 -27.80
CA TYR A 327 -12.52 15.51 -28.75
C TYR A 327 -13.01 14.24 -28.05
N LEU A 328 -12.18 13.61 -27.21
CA LEU A 328 -12.54 12.37 -26.51
C LEU A 328 -13.71 12.58 -25.54
N LYS A 329 -13.70 13.63 -24.71
CA LYS A 329 -14.81 13.93 -23.78
C LYS A 329 -16.13 14.25 -24.52
N GLN A 330 -16.05 14.81 -25.73
CA GLN A 330 -17.23 15.10 -26.56
C GLN A 330 -17.82 13.84 -27.21
N HIS A 331 -16.97 12.92 -27.66
CA HIS A 331 -17.42 11.67 -28.32
C HIS A 331 -17.83 10.59 -27.31
N HIS A 332 -17.31 10.65 -26.08
CA HIS A 332 -17.61 9.69 -25.01
C HIS A 332 -18.17 10.42 -23.77
N PRO A 333 -19.48 10.70 -23.70
CA PRO A 333 -20.07 11.50 -22.62
C PRO A 333 -19.96 10.90 -21.21
N SER A 334 -19.71 9.59 -21.10
CA SER A 334 -19.42 8.91 -19.84
C SER A 334 -18.04 9.27 -19.28
N LEU A 335 -17.09 9.66 -20.15
CA LEU A 335 -15.71 9.96 -19.78
C LEU A 335 -15.62 11.29 -19.03
N ARG A 336 -15.55 11.22 -17.70
CA ARG A 336 -15.48 12.37 -16.80
C ARG A 336 -14.05 12.88 -16.64
N SER A 337 -13.12 11.96 -16.43
CA SER A 337 -11.73 12.29 -16.08
C SER A 337 -10.74 11.69 -17.07
N ILE A 338 -9.73 12.45 -17.47
CA ILE A 338 -8.61 11.96 -18.27
C ILE A 338 -7.31 12.30 -17.57
N GLY A 339 -6.50 11.29 -17.30
CA GLY A 339 -5.15 11.43 -16.80
C GLY A 339 -4.10 11.01 -17.81
N VAL A 340 -2.86 11.42 -17.56
CA VAL A 340 -1.71 11.09 -18.41
C VAL A 340 -0.56 10.52 -17.57
N TRP A 341 0.25 9.65 -18.18
CA TRP A 341 1.45 9.10 -17.57
C TRP A 341 2.69 9.97 -17.82
N HIS A 342 3.61 10.01 -16.85
CA HIS A 342 4.99 10.45 -17.07
C HIS A 342 5.95 9.77 -16.07
N ALA A 343 7.24 9.71 -16.40
CA ALA A 343 8.27 9.25 -15.46
C ALA A 343 8.62 10.35 -14.44
N LEU A 344 9.17 9.96 -13.29
CA LEU A 344 9.53 10.87 -12.19
C LEU A 344 10.36 12.07 -12.63
N TRP A 345 11.25 11.92 -13.61
CA TRP A 345 12.13 12.99 -14.08
C TRP A 345 11.81 13.50 -15.50
N GLY A 346 10.56 13.33 -15.94
CA GLY A 346 10.08 13.73 -17.27
C GLY A 346 9.65 12.51 -18.08
N SER A 347 10.48 12.06 -19.02
CA SER A 347 10.33 10.75 -19.66
C SER A 347 11.37 9.77 -19.09
N TRP A 348 11.43 8.53 -19.58
CA TRP A 348 12.30 7.46 -19.09
C TRP A 348 13.76 7.89 -18.87
N PHE A 349 14.32 8.69 -19.77
CA PHE A 349 15.70 9.21 -19.68
C PHE A 349 15.80 10.68 -19.32
N GLY A 350 14.72 11.29 -18.82
CA GLY A 350 14.69 12.66 -18.32
C GLY A 350 14.19 13.67 -19.35
N ILE A 351 14.78 14.86 -19.36
CA ILE A 351 14.48 15.93 -20.32
C ILE A 351 15.59 16.07 -21.37
N ASP A 352 15.22 16.55 -22.55
CA ASP A 352 16.16 16.74 -23.67
C ASP A 352 16.97 18.04 -23.49
N PRO A 353 18.31 17.99 -23.57
CA PRO A 353 19.17 19.15 -23.31
C PRO A 353 19.00 20.29 -24.31
N SER A 354 18.56 20.00 -25.54
CA SER A 354 18.46 20.98 -26.63
C SER A 354 17.15 21.77 -26.61
N SER A 355 16.14 21.27 -25.89
CA SER A 355 14.80 21.84 -25.78
C SER A 355 14.53 22.26 -24.32
N LEU A 356 13.81 21.45 -23.54
CA LEU A 356 13.48 21.73 -22.13
C LEU A 356 14.73 21.93 -21.28
N GLY A 357 15.85 21.31 -21.65
CA GLY A 357 17.10 21.47 -20.90
C GLY A 357 17.72 22.86 -20.95
N LYS A 358 17.31 23.72 -21.89
CA LYS A 358 17.66 25.14 -21.87
C LYS A 358 16.97 25.91 -20.74
N LEU A 359 15.86 25.38 -20.22
CA LEU A 359 15.06 26.01 -19.17
C LEU A 359 15.36 25.42 -17.79
N TYR A 360 15.60 24.10 -17.72
CA TYR A 360 15.71 23.38 -16.44
C TYR A 360 17.07 22.68 -16.21
N GLU A 361 18.03 22.93 -17.10
CA GLU A 361 19.47 22.64 -16.93
C GLU A 361 19.77 21.21 -16.42
N PRO A 362 19.44 20.15 -17.18
CA PRO A 362 19.47 18.79 -16.67
C PRO A 362 20.88 18.36 -16.27
N LYS A 363 21.00 17.77 -15.09
CA LYS A 363 22.20 17.09 -14.60
C LYS A 363 22.23 15.66 -15.10
N VAL A 364 23.31 15.31 -15.78
CA VAL A 364 23.52 13.95 -16.30
C VAL A 364 23.89 13.02 -15.14
N ALA A 365 23.19 11.89 -15.03
CA ALA A 365 23.49 10.85 -14.06
C ALA A 365 23.51 9.47 -14.73
N ALA A 366 24.38 8.58 -14.24
CA ALA A 366 24.44 7.19 -14.68
C ALA A 366 23.45 6.33 -13.89
N LEU A 367 22.94 5.29 -14.54
CA LEU A 367 22.09 4.25 -13.95
C LEU A 367 22.87 2.95 -13.92
N LEU A 368 22.66 2.13 -12.89
CA LEU A 368 23.37 0.86 -12.67
C LEU A 368 23.27 -0.09 -13.87
N ASP A 369 22.05 -0.28 -14.39
CA ASP A 369 21.73 -1.27 -15.44
C ASP A 369 21.40 -0.64 -16.80
N SER A 370 21.79 0.61 -17.05
CA SER A 370 21.58 1.27 -18.34
C SER A 370 22.85 1.93 -18.87
N LYS A 371 23.18 1.64 -20.13
CA LYS A 371 24.27 2.33 -20.87
C LYS A 371 23.94 3.78 -21.21
N LYS A 372 22.66 4.15 -21.13
CA LYS A 372 22.18 5.49 -21.45
C LYS A 372 21.95 6.29 -20.17
N PRO A 373 22.60 7.46 -20.01
CA PRO A 373 22.44 8.26 -18.82
C PRO A 373 21.07 8.93 -18.77
N VAL A 374 20.62 9.29 -17.57
CA VAL A 374 19.41 10.10 -17.36
C VAL A 374 19.78 11.58 -17.26
N GLY A 375 18.93 12.45 -17.82
CA GLY A 375 19.03 13.91 -17.65
C GLY A 375 18.08 14.37 -16.55
N LEU A 376 18.56 14.39 -15.30
CA LEU A 376 17.79 14.81 -14.14
C LEU A 376 17.54 16.32 -14.19
N VAL A 377 16.29 16.73 -14.21
CA VAL A 377 15.86 18.13 -14.00
C VAL A 377 16.55 18.74 -12.76
N ASN A 378 17.28 19.85 -12.94
CA ASN A 378 18.00 20.50 -11.84
C ASN A 378 17.08 21.35 -10.94
N HIS A 379 15.98 21.87 -11.51
CA HIS A 379 14.98 22.68 -10.83
C HIS A 379 13.59 22.00 -10.85
N PRO A 380 13.40 20.87 -10.13
CA PRO A 380 12.17 20.08 -10.21
C PRO A 380 10.92 20.87 -9.80
N ALA A 381 11.01 21.78 -8.83
CA ALA A 381 9.87 22.60 -8.42
C ALA A 381 9.35 23.52 -9.55
N ALA A 382 10.26 24.16 -10.30
CA ALA A 382 9.88 25.00 -11.44
C ALA A 382 9.33 24.14 -12.59
N PHE A 383 10.02 23.04 -12.92
CA PHE A 383 9.58 22.10 -13.94
C PHE A 383 8.17 21.55 -13.68
N TYR A 384 7.92 21.01 -12.47
CA TYR A 384 6.63 20.44 -12.14
C TYR A 384 5.52 21.48 -12.11
N LYS A 385 5.81 22.70 -11.64
CA LYS A 385 4.86 23.81 -11.70
C LYS A 385 4.45 24.09 -13.15
N ASP A 386 5.42 24.31 -14.03
CA ASP A 386 5.13 24.66 -15.43
C ASP A 386 4.48 23.48 -16.17
N PHE A 387 4.97 22.26 -15.94
CA PHE A 387 4.44 21.05 -16.57
C PHE A 387 3.00 20.78 -16.15
N TYR A 388 2.68 20.80 -14.85
CA TYR A 388 1.32 20.54 -14.38
C TYR A 388 0.35 21.67 -14.70
N GLN A 389 0.83 22.92 -14.75
CA GLN A 389 0.03 24.02 -15.29
C GLN A 389 -0.33 23.79 -16.76
N ALA A 390 0.60 23.32 -17.59
CA ALA A 390 0.34 22.99 -18.99
C ALA A 390 -0.62 21.80 -19.15
N LEU A 391 -0.48 20.75 -18.33
CA LEU A 391 -1.39 19.61 -18.33
C LEU A 391 -2.82 20.00 -17.90
N ALA A 392 -2.96 20.74 -16.78
CA ALA A 392 -4.25 21.22 -16.29
C ALA A 392 -4.92 22.16 -17.31
N TYR A 393 -4.15 23.07 -17.91
CA TYR A 393 -4.61 23.92 -19.01
C TYR A 393 -5.13 23.09 -20.20
N SER A 394 -4.47 21.97 -20.49
CA SER A 394 -4.87 21.06 -21.57
C SER A 394 -6.13 20.25 -21.28
N GLY A 395 -6.60 20.24 -20.04
CA GLY A 395 -7.79 19.48 -19.64
C GLY A 395 -7.46 18.11 -19.03
N VAL A 396 -6.21 17.86 -18.64
CA VAL A 396 -5.83 16.70 -17.84
C VAL A 396 -6.33 16.89 -16.41
N ASP A 397 -6.91 15.84 -15.84
CA ASP A 397 -7.52 15.84 -14.51
C ASP A 397 -6.64 15.12 -13.47
N PHE A 398 -5.75 14.21 -13.88
CA PHE A 398 -4.79 13.59 -12.97
C PHE A 398 -3.54 13.08 -13.69
N VAL A 399 -2.50 12.72 -12.94
CA VAL A 399 -1.27 12.15 -13.51
C VAL A 399 -0.94 10.81 -12.90
N LYS A 400 -0.44 9.87 -13.72
CA LYS A 400 0.25 8.66 -13.28
C LYS A 400 1.75 8.93 -13.30
N ILE A 401 2.42 8.86 -12.15
CA ILE A 401 3.88 9.02 -12.07
C ILE A 401 4.53 7.64 -11.95
N ASP A 402 5.55 7.41 -12.76
CA ASP A 402 6.27 6.13 -12.81
C ASP A 402 7.78 6.31 -12.65
N ASN A 403 8.52 5.20 -12.71
CA ASN A 403 9.97 5.15 -12.61
C ASN A 403 10.53 5.63 -11.26
N GLN A 404 9.71 5.63 -10.20
CA GLN A 404 10.16 5.98 -8.84
C GLN A 404 11.19 4.99 -8.29
N GLY A 405 11.15 3.72 -8.73
CA GLY A 405 12.12 2.70 -8.35
C GLY A 405 13.52 2.96 -8.91
N ALA A 406 13.63 3.54 -10.11
CA ALA A 406 14.92 3.80 -10.76
C ALA A 406 15.78 4.83 -10.03
N VAL A 407 15.23 5.53 -9.03
CA VAL A 407 16.05 6.38 -8.15
C VAL A 407 17.10 5.55 -7.41
N ASP A 408 16.80 4.29 -7.06
CA ASP A 408 17.77 3.41 -6.40
C ASP A 408 18.88 2.92 -7.34
N ASP A 409 18.64 2.95 -8.65
CA ASP A 409 19.63 2.61 -9.68
C ASP A 409 20.56 3.78 -10.02
N LEU A 410 20.29 4.99 -9.53
CA LEU A 410 21.18 6.14 -9.73
C LEU A 410 22.52 5.90 -9.05
N ILE A 411 23.60 6.00 -9.84
CA ILE A 411 24.98 6.00 -9.33
C ILE A 411 25.31 7.40 -8.79
N LEU A 412 24.61 7.80 -7.73
CA LEU A 412 24.74 9.07 -7.03
C LEU A 412 24.60 8.86 -5.51
N ALA A 413 25.50 9.48 -4.75
CA ALA A 413 25.45 9.43 -3.28
C ALA A 413 24.19 10.12 -2.73
N THR A 414 23.68 11.14 -3.42
CA THR A 414 22.52 11.96 -3.03
C THR A 414 21.19 11.47 -3.59
N ARG A 415 21.11 10.23 -4.10
CA ARG A 415 19.88 9.70 -4.73
C ARG A 415 18.62 9.78 -3.84
N HIS A 416 18.77 9.61 -2.52
CA HIS A 416 17.65 9.75 -1.58
C HIS A 416 17.13 11.19 -1.48
N GLU A 417 18.01 12.18 -1.61
CA GLU A 417 17.63 13.60 -1.65
C GLU A 417 16.91 13.92 -2.97
N ILE A 418 17.36 13.31 -4.09
CA ILE A 418 16.70 13.44 -5.40
C ILE A 418 15.27 12.93 -5.33
N TRP A 419 15.04 11.72 -4.83
CA TRP A 419 13.67 11.20 -4.61
C TRP A 419 12.82 12.21 -3.86
N HIS A 420 13.34 12.73 -2.75
CA HIS A 420 12.60 13.65 -1.92
C HIS A 420 12.28 14.97 -2.65
N GLN A 421 13.25 15.58 -3.32
CA GLN A 421 13.07 16.83 -4.05
C GLN A 421 12.00 16.71 -5.13
N TYR A 422 12.04 15.63 -5.91
CA TYR A 422 11.07 15.39 -6.98
C TYR A 422 9.67 15.10 -6.44
N ARG A 423 9.55 14.24 -5.43
CA ARG A 423 8.26 13.94 -4.78
C ARG A 423 7.62 15.21 -4.22
N LEU A 424 8.38 16.02 -3.49
CA LEU A 424 7.87 17.28 -2.91
C LEU A 424 7.45 18.26 -4.00
N ALA A 425 8.28 18.44 -5.03
CA ALA A 425 7.98 19.32 -6.16
C ALA A 425 6.68 18.91 -6.88
N ALA A 426 6.50 17.63 -7.18
CA ALA A 426 5.29 17.11 -7.84
C ALA A 426 4.05 17.34 -6.97
N THR A 427 4.09 16.98 -5.68
CA THR A 427 2.96 17.18 -4.76
C THR A 427 2.59 18.65 -4.62
N THR A 428 3.57 19.53 -4.41
CA THR A 428 3.31 20.98 -4.29
C THR A 428 2.76 21.59 -5.59
N ALA A 429 3.23 21.14 -6.75
CA ALA A 429 2.73 21.64 -8.03
C ALA A 429 1.24 21.31 -8.29
N VAL A 430 0.75 20.18 -7.76
CA VAL A 430 -0.68 19.83 -7.83
C VAL A 430 -1.51 20.76 -6.97
N GLU A 431 -1.09 21.03 -5.73
CA GLU A 431 -1.79 21.98 -4.84
C GLU A 431 -1.90 23.38 -5.48
N VAL A 432 -0.84 23.83 -6.13
CA VAL A 432 -0.83 25.11 -6.85
C VAL A 432 -1.77 25.06 -8.07
N SER A 433 -1.74 23.98 -8.86
CA SER A 433 -2.59 23.86 -10.05
C SER A 433 -4.08 23.80 -9.69
N LEU A 434 -4.42 23.11 -8.59
CA LEU A 434 -5.77 23.08 -8.00
C LEU A 434 -6.29 24.50 -7.69
N SER A 435 -5.45 25.38 -7.15
CA SER A 435 -5.85 26.76 -6.82
C SER A 435 -6.01 27.70 -8.01
N LEU A 436 -5.40 27.38 -9.16
CA LEU A 436 -5.43 28.22 -10.35
C LEU A 436 -6.61 27.91 -11.27
N PHE A 437 -7.12 26.67 -11.20
CA PHE A 437 -8.24 26.21 -11.99
C PHE A 437 -9.36 25.80 -11.03
N ASP A 438 -10.29 26.72 -10.77
CA ASP A 438 -11.50 26.50 -9.96
C ASP A 438 -12.43 25.52 -10.71
N ARG A 439 -12.05 24.24 -10.69
CA ARG A 439 -12.83 23.12 -11.23
C ARG A 439 -13.32 22.31 -10.05
N ASP A 440 -14.62 22.10 -9.96
CA ASP A 440 -15.27 21.32 -8.90
C ASP A 440 -14.75 19.87 -8.77
N ASP A 441 -13.95 19.38 -9.74
CA ASP A 441 -13.48 18.00 -9.84
C ASP A 441 -11.99 17.77 -9.50
N GLY A 442 -11.19 18.81 -9.21
CA GLY A 442 -9.79 18.68 -8.75
C GLY A 442 -8.75 18.08 -9.73
N PHE A 443 -7.47 18.44 -9.58
CA PHE A 443 -6.32 17.80 -10.22
C PHE A 443 -5.61 16.86 -9.21
N ALA A 444 -5.37 15.59 -9.55
CA ALA A 444 -4.86 14.58 -8.62
C ALA A 444 -3.56 13.89 -9.09
N ILE A 445 -2.77 13.32 -8.16
CA ILE A 445 -1.65 12.42 -8.46
C ILE A 445 -2.04 10.99 -8.12
N ILE A 446 -1.93 10.08 -9.08
CA ILE A 446 -1.98 8.64 -8.86
C ILE A 446 -0.54 8.12 -8.93
N ALA A 447 -0.04 7.62 -7.80
CA ALA A 447 1.25 6.98 -7.71
C ALA A 447 1.07 5.56 -7.14
N PRO A 448 1.86 4.56 -7.56
CA PRO A 448 2.11 3.38 -6.76
C PRO A 448 2.61 3.85 -5.37
N SER A 449 1.93 3.43 -4.32
CA SER A 449 1.93 4.05 -2.99
C SER A 449 3.29 4.48 -2.38
N VAL A 450 3.33 5.68 -1.77
CA VAL A 450 3.84 5.91 -0.40
C VAL A 450 2.99 7.02 0.23
N GLY A 451 2.37 6.73 1.38
CA GLY A 451 1.44 7.65 2.04
C GLY A 451 2.07 8.95 2.57
N SER A 452 1.32 10.05 2.45
CA SER A 452 0.83 10.88 3.55
C SER A 452 -0.19 11.90 3.01
N SER A 453 -1.30 12.06 3.72
CA SER A 453 -2.40 13.05 3.55
C SER A 453 -2.08 14.24 2.63
N SER A 454 -2.85 14.53 1.58
CA SER A 454 -4.30 14.78 1.56
C SER A 454 -4.94 14.44 0.20
N ARG A 455 -6.17 13.90 0.25
CA ARG A 455 -7.14 13.66 -0.85
C ARG A 455 -6.59 12.96 -2.10
N VAL A 456 -6.59 11.62 -2.10
CA VAL A 456 -6.72 10.72 -3.26
C VAL A 456 -7.02 9.31 -2.71
N SER A 457 -8.09 8.63 -3.16
CA SER A 457 -8.31 7.19 -2.92
C SER A 457 -7.50 6.36 -3.93
N ILE A 458 -6.83 5.30 -3.46
CA ILE A 458 -5.98 4.42 -4.27
C ILE A 458 -6.63 3.04 -4.32
N ARG A 459 -6.90 2.53 -5.52
CA ARG A 459 -7.19 1.10 -5.78
C ARG A 459 -5.95 0.43 -6.38
N VAL A 460 -5.65 -0.76 -5.90
CA VAL A 460 -4.58 -1.63 -6.42
C VAL A 460 -5.16 -2.44 -7.57
N GLU A 461 -4.71 -2.19 -8.80
CA GLU A 461 -4.75 -3.21 -9.86
C GLU A 461 -3.36 -3.84 -9.92
N GLY A 462 -3.29 -5.13 -9.59
CA GLY A 462 -2.07 -5.90 -9.74
C GLY A 462 -1.85 -6.24 -11.21
N GLU A 463 -0.71 -5.84 -11.76
CA GLU A 463 -0.19 -6.47 -12.97
C GLU A 463 0.29 -7.88 -12.60
N ALA A 464 -0.29 -8.86 -13.28
CA ALA A 464 0.27 -10.20 -13.34
C ALA A 464 1.43 -10.15 -14.35
N GLU A 465 2.64 -10.38 -13.86
CA GLU A 465 3.71 -11.03 -14.62
C GLU A 465 4.04 -12.38 -13.98
#